data_AF-A0A6I4ZSR1-F1
#
_entry.id   AF-A0A6I4ZSR1-F1
#
_cell.length_a   1.000
_cell.length_b   1.000
_cell.length_c   1.000
_cell.angle_alpha   90.00
_cell.angle_beta   90.00
_cell.angle_gamma   90.00
#
_symmetry.space_group_name_H-M   'P 1'
#
loop_
_entity.id
_entity.type
_entity.pdbx_description
1 polymer ?
#
loop_
_entity_poly.entity_id
_entity_poly.type
_entity_poly.pdbx_seq_one_letter_code
_entity_poly.pdbx_strand_id
1 'polypeptide(L)'
;MNYLVWGCYEGIGFHIVNALLDEGHEVVGIDKRTEKKETLAMFIGRNSNFSYYNTVEDYMKEEDDNAFEEMYVVEHENHSPPWKQLEHIDASSRVRILPYNQLDQGKNGWITVQVERCYGPWLSTPLSTIKKQDIPVEDVISPIFKVAASVVEKDVVTLGMDEGKEHEKYDRTITRTKPFDETIKRAQEHQSQYPSYYEK
;
A
#
# COMPACT_ATOMS: atom_id res chain seq x y z
N MET A 1 7.45 -12.64 -11.76
CA MET A 1 8.15 -11.42 -11.32
C MET A 1 8.18 -11.43 -9.81
N ASN A 2 9.26 -10.97 -9.19
CA ASN A 2 9.44 -11.00 -7.74
C ASN A 2 9.33 -9.59 -7.18
N TYR A 3 8.51 -9.43 -6.14
CA TYR A 3 8.20 -8.15 -5.51
C TYR A 3 8.48 -8.18 -4.01
N LEU A 4 8.94 -7.06 -3.47
CA LEU A 4 9.05 -6.89 -2.02
C LEU A 4 8.03 -5.87 -1.54
N VAL A 5 7.32 -6.17 -0.45
CA VAL A 5 6.39 -5.24 0.19
C VAL A 5 6.72 -5.13 1.67
N TRP A 6 7.26 -3.99 2.09
CA TRP A 6 7.43 -3.63 3.49
C TRP A 6 6.17 -2.93 4.02
N GLY A 7 5.67 -3.39 5.17
CA GLY A 7 4.33 -3.05 5.64
C GLY A 7 3.25 -3.91 4.96
N CYS A 8 3.55 -5.18 4.69
CA CYS A 8 2.68 -6.08 3.93
C CYS A 8 1.30 -6.35 4.57
N TYR A 9 1.15 -6.13 5.88
CA TYR A 9 -0.14 -6.22 6.57
C TYR A 9 -0.68 -4.86 6.99
N GLU A 10 -0.18 -3.78 6.42
CA GLU A 10 -0.70 -2.44 6.65
C GLU A 10 -1.63 -2.03 5.53
N GLY A 11 -2.92 -1.82 5.80
CA GLY A 11 -3.85 -1.13 4.89
C GLY A 11 -3.58 -1.29 3.39
N ILE A 12 -2.95 -0.28 2.78
CA ILE A 12 -2.59 -0.27 1.35
C ILE A 12 -1.59 -1.38 0.98
N GLY A 13 -0.59 -1.66 1.81
CA GLY A 13 0.38 -2.73 1.62
C GLY A 13 -0.28 -4.11 1.52
N PHE A 14 -1.32 -4.38 2.33
CA PHE A 14 -2.10 -5.61 2.20
C PHE A 14 -2.79 -5.71 0.83
N HIS A 15 -3.38 -4.61 0.35
CA HIS A 15 -4.03 -4.57 -0.96
C HIS A 15 -3.04 -4.66 -2.12
N ILE A 16 -1.82 -4.12 -1.97
CA ILE A 16 -0.73 -4.30 -2.93
C ILE A 16 -0.34 -5.77 -3.04
N VAL A 17 -0.09 -6.42 -1.89
CA VAL A 17 0.26 -7.84 -1.88
C VAL A 17 -0.85 -8.67 -2.51
N ASN A 18 -2.10 -8.44 -2.12
CA ASN A 18 -3.22 -9.20 -2.67
C ASN A 18 -3.33 -9.03 -4.19
N ALA A 19 -3.21 -7.81 -4.72
CA ALA A 19 -3.25 -7.57 -6.16
C ALA A 19 -2.09 -8.25 -6.91
N LEU A 20 -0.87 -8.19 -6.38
CA LEU A 20 0.29 -8.87 -6.98
C LEU A 20 0.11 -10.39 -7.00
N LEU A 21 -0.39 -10.97 -5.91
CA LEU A 21 -0.67 -12.39 -5.82
C LEU A 21 -1.80 -12.84 -6.75
N ASP A 22 -2.85 -12.03 -6.91
CA ASP A 22 -3.97 -12.29 -7.83
C ASP A 22 -3.50 -12.29 -9.31
N GLU A 23 -2.45 -11.51 -9.62
CA GLU A 23 -1.79 -11.52 -10.94
C GLU A 23 -0.79 -12.69 -11.10
N GLY A 24 -0.58 -13.50 -10.06
CA GLY A 24 0.30 -14.67 -10.09
C GLY A 24 1.77 -14.38 -9.83
N HIS A 25 2.10 -13.19 -9.30
CA HIS A 25 3.48 -12.82 -8.99
C HIS A 25 3.97 -13.42 -7.68
N GLU A 26 5.30 -13.50 -7.53
CA GLU A 26 5.96 -13.86 -6.28
C GLU A 26 6.14 -12.61 -5.42
N VAL A 27 5.78 -12.71 -4.14
CA VAL A 27 5.77 -11.57 -3.23
C VAL A 27 6.42 -11.94 -1.91
N VAL A 28 7.48 -11.21 -1.57
CA VAL A 28 8.10 -11.19 -0.25
C VAL A 28 7.46 -10.08 0.59
N GLY A 29 6.67 -10.46 1.58
CA GLY A 29 6.07 -9.54 2.54
C GLY A 29 6.90 -9.41 3.81
N ILE A 30 7.25 -8.19 4.20
CA ILE A 30 7.95 -7.90 5.45
C ILE A 30 7.09 -7.02 6.34
N ASP A 31 6.76 -7.51 7.53
CA ASP A 31 6.03 -6.72 8.51
C ASP A 31 6.14 -7.35 9.92
N LYS A 32 5.98 -6.53 10.97
CA LYS A 32 5.90 -7.03 12.34
C LYS A 32 4.51 -7.62 12.60
N ARG A 33 4.44 -8.89 13.05
CA ARG A 33 3.18 -9.50 13.47
C ARG A 33 2.59 -8.83 14.71
N THR A 34 1.28 -8.56 14.65
CA THR A 34 0.42 -8.17 15.76
C THR A 34 -0.86 -9.00 15.70
N GLU A 35 -1.65 -9.07 16.77
CA GLU A 35 -2.92 -9.80 16.77
C GLU A 35 -3.85 -9.34 15.63
N LYS A 36 -3.90 -8.03 15.38
CA LYS A 36 -4.66 -7.46 14.27
C LYS A 36 -4.15 -7.94 12.91
N LYS A 37 -2.83 -7.96 12.72
CA LYS A 37 -2.18 -8.39 11.47
C LYS A 37 -2.27 -9.90 11.24
N GLU A 38 -2.44 -10.70 12.29
CA GLU A 38 -2.67 -12.14 12.16
C GLU A 38 -3.94 -12.44 11.35
N THR A 39 -4.98 -11.60 11.47
CA THR A 39 -6.18 -11.72 10.65
C THR A 39 -5.85 -11.59 9.16
N LEU A 40 -5.02 -10.61 8.79
CA LEU A 40 -4.58 -10.39 7.40
C LEU A 40 -3.65 -11.49 6.91
N ALA A 41 -2.75 -11.98 7.77
CA ALA A 41 -1.87 -13.09 7.47
C ALA A 41 -2.64 -14.36 7.07
N MET A 42 -3.82 -14.61 7.63
CA MET A 42 -4.66 -15.75 7.23
C MET A 42 -5.21 -15.67 5.81
N PHE A 43 -5.34 -14.47 5.23
CA PHE A 43 -5.86 -14.29 3.87
C PHE A 43 -4.81 -14.54 2.80
N ILE A 44 -3.59 -14.07 3.00
CA ILE A 44 -2.52 -14.17 1.99
C ILE A 44 -1.45 -15.22 2.29
N GLY A 45 -1.31 -15.63 3.57
CA GLY A 45 -0.28 -16.57 4.02
C GLY A 45 -0.42 -18.01 3.53
N ARG A 46 -1.51 -18.35 2.84
CA ARG A 46 -1.72 -19.67 2.21
C ARG A 46 -1.37 -19.69 0.73
N ASN A 47 -1.07 -18.53 0.14
CA ASN A 47 -0.67 -18.45 -1.25
C ASN A 47 0.77 -18.97 -1.39
N SER A 48 1.02 -19.91 -2.30
CA SER A 48 2.35 -20.50 -2.53
C SER A 48 3.38 -19.48 -3.03
N ASN A 49 2.91 -18.38 -3.61
CA ASN A 49 3.75 -17.32 -4.14
C ASN A 49 4.04 -16.23 -3.09
N PHE A 50 3.58 -16.40 -1.85
CA PHE A 50 3.81 -15.44 -0.77
C PHE A 50 4.81 -15.99 0.26
N SER A 51 5.91 -15.26 0.46
CA SER A 51 6.89 -15.50 1.51
C SER A 51 6.83 -14.38 2.55
N TYR A 52 6.87 -14.72 3.83
CA TYR A 52 6.76 -13.75 4.92
C TYR A 52 8.00 -13.72 5.80
N TYR A 53 8.45 -12.51 6.13
CA TYR A 53 9.51 -12.26 7.10
C TYR A 53 9.04 -11.22 8.13
N ASN A 54 9.46 -11.40 9.38
CA ASN A 54 9.06 -10.50 10.45
C ASN A 54 9.86 -9.19 10.46
N THR A 55 11.11 -9.23 9.98
CA THR A 55 12.00 -8.07 9.89
C THR A 55 12.82 -8.13 8.59
N VAL A 56 13.38 -6.99 8.19
CA VAL A 56 14.28 -6.93 7.03
C VAL A 56 15.57 -7.69 7.30
N GLU A 57 16.04 -7.68 8.55
CA GLU A 57 17.20 -8.45 8.98
C GLU A 57 16.99 -9.96 8.91
N ASP A 58 15.77 -10.46 9.18
CA ASP A 58 15.46 -11.88 9.04
C ASP A 58 15.49 -12.28 7.56
N TYR A 59 14.91 -11.45 6.68
CA TYR A 59 14.98 -11.64 5.24
C TYR A 59 16.43 -11.68 4.74
N MET A 60 17.25 -10.68 5.07
CA MET A 60 18.64 -10.59 4.60
C MET A 60 19.56 -11.71 5.12
N LYS A 61 19.17 -12.44 6.18
CA LYS A 61 19.93 -13.62 6.65
C LYS A 61 19.61 -14.88 5.88
N GLU A 62 18.38 -14.99 5.39
CA GLU A 62 17.87 -16.17 4.70
C GLU A 62 18.06 -16.06 3.19
N GLU A 63 18.01 -14.84 2.66
CA GLU A 63 18.05 -14.54 1.23
C GLU A 63 19.17 -13.52 0.95
N ASP A 64 20.26 -13.96 0.31
CA ASP A 64 21.48 -13.14 0.11
C ASP A 64 21.56 -12.49 -1.30
N ASP A 65 20.79 -12.98 -2.29
CA ASP A 65 21.01 -12.65 -3.72
C ASP A 65 19.71 -12.43 -4.53
N ASN A 66 18.60 -12.10 -3.88
CA ASN A 66 17.34 -11.85 -4.57
C ASN A 66 17.25 -10.41 -5.09
N ALA A 67 17.07 -10.29 -6.40
CA ALA A 67 16.74 -9.02 -7.05
C ALA A 67 15.23 -8.92 -7.28
N PHE A 68 14.66 -7.77 -6.95
CA PHE A 68 13.24 -7.48 -7.14
C PHE A 68 13.01 -6.62 -8.38
N GLU A 69 11.87 -6.85 -9.02
CA GLU A 69 11.36 -5.95 -10.06
C GLU A 69 10.98 -4.62 -9.41
N GLU A 70 10.13 -4.69 -8.38
CA GLU A 70 9.67 -3.52 -7.65
C GLU A 70 9.64 -3.79 -6.15
N MET A 71 10.03 -2.78 -5.38
CA MET A 71 9.93 -2.78 -3.92
C MET A 71 8.97 -1.67 -3.48
N TYR A 72 7.97 -2.04 -2.70
CA TYR A 72 6.98 -1.14 -2.11
C TYR A 72 7.23 -0.99 -0.61
N VAL A 73 7.25 0.25 -0.12
CA VAL A 73 7.41 0.58 1.31
C VAL A 73 6.26 1.47 1.75
N VAL A 74 5.39 0.96 2.62
CA VAL A 74 4.22 1.71 3.12
C VAL A 74 4.54 2.38 4.44
N GLU A 75 4.61 3.71 4.47
CA GLU A 75 4.89 4.43 5.70
C GLU A 75 3.65 4.70 6.56
N HIS A 76 3.89 4.77 7.87
CA HIS A 76 2.90 5.20 8.85
C HIS A 76 3.52 6.20 9.83
N GLU A 77 2.70 7.12 10.35
CA GLU A 77 3.13 8.22 11.23
C GLU A 77 3.99 7.79 12.42
N ASN A 78 3.76 6.57 12.92
CA ASN A 78 4.41 6.05 14.12
C ASN A 78 5.43 4.93 13.83
N HIS A 79 5.72 4.65 12.57
CA HIS A 79 6.64 3.58 12.19
C HIS A 79 7.49 3.99 10.98
N SER A 80 8.73 4.38 11.25
CA SER A 80 9.71 4.63 10.19
C SER A 80 10.21 3.30 9.62
N PRO A 81 10.24 3.12 8.29
CA PRO A 81 10.88 1.97 7.69
C PRO A 81 12.36 1.87 8.08
N PRO A 82 12.94 0.65 8.14
CA PRO A 82 14.37 0.43 8.35
C PRO A 82 15.15 0.77 7.08
N TRP A 83 15.23 2.07 6.77
CA TRP A 83 15.71 2.58 5.49
C TRP A 83 17.10 2.11 5.10
N LYS A 84 18.02 2.07 6.07
CA LYS A 84 19.38 1.62 5.81
C LYS A 84 19.36 0.20 5.25
N GLN A 85 18.60 -0.70 5.84
CA GLN A 85 18.51 -2.10 5.42
C GLN A 85 17.81 -2.23 4.07
N LEU A 86 16.68 -1.54 3.89
CA LEU A 86 15.91 -1.55 2.64
C LEU A 86 16.73 -1.03 1.45
N GLU A 87 17.62 -0.07 1.65
CA GLU A 87 18.50 0.47 0.61
C GLU A 87 19.57 -0.52 0.13
N HIS A 88 19.90 -1.55 0.92
CA HIS A 88 20.82 -2.63 0.50
C HIS A 88 20.13 -3.71 -0.33
N ILE A 89 18.80 -3.72 -0.41
CA ILE A 89 18.06 -4.70 -1.20
C ILE A 89 17.99 -4.22 -2.64
N ASP A 90 18.38 -5.09 -3.56
CA ASP A 90 18.35 -4.81 -5.00
C ASP A 90 16.91 -4.83 -5.53
N ALA A 91 16.50 -3.70 -6.12
CA ALA A 91 15.22 -3.55 -6.78
C ALA A 91 15.35 -2.60 -7.98
N SER A 92 14.71 -2.94 -9.09
CA SER A 92 14.73 -2.12 -10.31
C SER A 92 13.92 -0.83 -10.15
N SER A 93 12.77 -0.93 -9.47
CA SER A 93 11.96 0.21 -9.04
C SER A 93 11.75 0.20 -7.53
N ARG A 94 11.79 1.37 -6.90
CA ARG A 94 11.59 1.53 -5.45
C ARG A 94 10.51 2.57 -5.22
N VAL A 95 9.41 2.14 -4.59
CA VAL A 95 8.22 2.97 -4.38
C VAL A 95 7.97 3.11 -2.89
N ARG A 96 7.92 4.36 -2.42
CA ARG A 96 7.55 4.71 -1.05
C ARG A 96 6.15 5.29 -1.08
N ILE A 97 5.24 4.76 -0.27
CA ILE A 97 3.85 5.19 -0.20
C ILE A 97 3.65 5.97 1.10
N LEU A 98 3.20 7.22 0.96
CA LEU A 98 2.97 8.13 2.07
C LEU A 98 1.47 8.38 2.29
N PRO A 99 1.03 8.41 3.56
CA PRO A 99 -0.32 8.84 3.91
C PRO A 99 -0.51 10.34 3.62
N TYR A 100 -1.77 10.73 3.35
CA TYR A 100 -2.17 12.07 2.91
C TYR A 100 -1.68 13.23 3.77
N ASN A 101 -1.42 12.99 5.05
CA ASN A 101 -1.07 14.00 6.05
C ASN A 101 0.44 14.20 6.21
N GLN A 102 1.27 13.44 5.50
CA GLN A 102 2.72 13.62 5.46
C GLN A 102 3.09 14.36 4.17
N LEU A 103 3.62 15.57 4.32
CA LEU A 103 4.27 16.32 3.24
C LEU A 103 5.76 16.01 3.30
N ASP A 104 6.31 15.50 2.21
CA ASP A 104 7.71 15.09 2.11
C ASP A 104 8.31 15.65 0.81
N GLN A 105 9.62 15.89 0.81
CA GLN A 105 10.37 16.38 -0.35
C GLN A 105 10.82 15.26 -1.29
N GLY A 106 10.46 14.01 -0.97
CA GLY A 106 10.89 12.83 -1.72
C GLY A 106 12.15 12.20 -1.13
N LYS A 107 12.49 11.02 -1.62
CA LYS A 107 13.67 10.27 -1.17
C LYS A 107 14.49 9.88 -2.39
N ASN A 108 15.76 10.28 -2.42
CA ASN A 108 16.64 10.01 -3.57
C ASN A 108 16.69 8.51 -3.89
N GLY A 109 16.48 8.17 -5.16
CA GLY A 109 16.40 6.78 -5.63
C GLY A 109 15.07 6.08 -5.35
N TRP A 110 14.04 6.81 -4.91
CA TRP A 110 12.70 6.30 -4.64
C TRP A 110 11.64 7.16 -5.30
N ILE A 111 10.64 6.51 -5.88
CA ILE A 111 9.41 7.16 -6.31
C ILE A 111 8.52 7.30 -5.08
N THR A 112 8.27 8.54 -4.66
CA THR A 112 7.36 8.83 -3.55
C THR A 112 5.95 8.99 -4.08
N VAL A 113 5.03 8.14 -3.62
CA VAL A 113 3.61 8.23 -3.93
C VAL A 113 2.87 8.77 -2.72
N GLN A 114 2.43 10.01 -2.80
CA GLN A 114 1.55 10.59 -1.78
C GLN A 114 0.10 10.29 -2.15
N VAL A 115 -0.58 9.53 -1.29
CA VAL A 115 -1.95 9.11 -1.54
C VAL A 115 -2.89 9.94 -0.68
N GLU A 116 -3.91 10.55 -1.30
CA GLU A 116 -5.02 11.16 -0.56
C GLU A 116 -5.74 10.13 0.32
N ARG A 117 -6.59 10.64 1.21
CA ARG A 117 -7.23 9.80 2.22
C ARG A 117 -8.02 8.64 1.57
N CYS A 118 -7.62 7.42 1.90
CA CYS A 118 -8.26 6.20 1.41
C CYS A 118 -9.27 5.60 2.41
N TYR A 119 -10.23 4.84 1.90
CA TYR A 119 -11.16 4.04 2.70
C TYR A 119 -11.50 2.72 2.00
N GLY A 120 -12.02 1.76 2.76
CA GLY A 120 -12.42 0.45 2.23
C GLY A 120 -12.10 -0.70 3.18
N PRO A 121 -12.23 -1.95 2.70
CA PRO A 121 -11.81 -3.14 3.44
C PRO A 121 -10.39 -3.01 3.99
N TRP A 122 -10.19 -3.51 5.21
CA TRP A 122 -8.90 -3.55 5.93
C TRP A 122 -8.24 -2.19 6.26
N LEU A 123 -8.83 -1.06 5.85
CA LEU A 123 -8.38 0.28 6.26
C LEU A 123 -9.06 0.75 7.53
N SER A 124 -8.32 1.40 8.42
CA SER A 124 -8.82 1.87 9.73
C SER A 124 -9.57 3.21 9.68
N THR A 125 -9.96 3.68 8.48
CA THR A 125 -10.69 4.93 8.28
C THR A 125 -12.11 4.81 8.86
N PRO A 126 -12.50 5.63 9.86
CA PRO A 126 -13.84 5.54 10.45
C PRO A 126 -14.92 5.92 9.44
N LEU A 127 -15.96 5.08 9.30
CA LEU A 127 -17.03 5.27 8.31
C LEU A 127 -17.70 6.65 8.40
N SER A 128 -17.92 7.15 9.62
CA SER A 128 -18.54 8.46 9.89
C SER A 128 -17.74 9.66 9.36
N THR A 129 -16.46 9.44 9.04
CA THR A 129 -15.56 10.50 8.61
C THR A 129 -15.28 10.46 7.11
N ILE A 130 -15.76 9.44 6.39
CA ILE A 130 -15.52 9.28 4.96
C ILE A 130 -16.29 10.34 4.18
N LYS A 131 -15.62 10.98 3.23
CA LYS A 131 -16.20 12.03 2.37
C LYS A 131 -16.13 11.62 0.90
N LYS A 132 -16.91 12.26 0.05
CA LYS A 132 -16.93 12.00 -1.40
C LYS A 132 -15.57 12.21 -2.08
N GLN A 133 -14.69 13.04 -1.53
CA GLN A 133 -13.33 13.19 -2.07
C GLN A 133 -12.37 12.06 -1.65
N ASP A 134 -12.73 11.24 -0.68
CA ASP A 134 -11.87 10.14 -0.24
C ASP A 134 -11.86 9.03 -1.31
N ILE A 135 -10.74 8.31 -1.38
CA ILE A 135 -10.48 7.30 -2.43
C ILE A 135 -10.84 5.90 -1.91
N PRO A 136 -11.70 5.13 -2.61
CA PRO A 136 -11.81 3.70 -2.35
C PRO A 136 -10.47 3.03 -2.60
N VAL A 137 -10.02 2.18 -1.68
CA VAL A 137 -8.72 1.53 -1.76
C VAL A 137 -8.56 0.69 -3.02
N GLU A 138 -9.63 0.08 -3.53
CA GLU A 138 -9.58 -0.65 -4.81
C GLU A 138 -9.19 0.24 -6.01
N ASP A 139 -9.47 1.54 -5.95
CA ASP A 139 -9.20 2.47 -7.04
C ASP A 139 -7.77 3.03 -6.99
N VAL A 140 -7.03 2.84 -5.89
CA VAL A 140 -5.67 3.39 -5.74
C VAL A 140 -4.57 2.43 -6.21
N ILE A 141 -4.80 1.12 -6.17
CA ILE A 141 -3.74 0.12 -6.39
C ILE A 141 -3.22 0.15 -7.83
N SER A 142 -4.09 0.14 -8.83
CA SER A 142 -3.67 0.21 -10.23
C SER A 142 -2.91 1.51 -10.56
N PRO A 143 -3.34 2.71 -10.10
CA PRO A 143 -2.53 3.92 -10.18
C PRO A 143 -1.14 3.80 -9.55
N ILE A 144 -1.00 3.18 -8.38
CA ILE A 144 0.31 2.96 -7.74
C ILE A 144 1.24 2.14 -8.65
N PHE A 145 0.75 1.02 -9.20
CA PHE A 145 1.54 0.17 -10.11
C PHE A 145 1.93 0.89 -11.39
N LYS A 146 1.03 1.70 -11.95
CA LYS A 146 1.35 2.53 -13.13
C LYS A 146 2.44 3.55 -12.84
N VAL A 147 2.48 4.10 -11.63
CA VAL A 147 3.55 5.01 -11.21
C VAL A 147 4.87 4.25 -11.07
N ALA A 148 4.85 3.07 -10.42
CA ALA A 148 6.02 2.21 -10.24
C ALA A 148 6.71 1.82 -11.57
N ALA A 149 5.90 1.51 -12.58
CA ALA A 149 6.35 1.11 -13.92
C ALA A 149 6.72 2.29 -14.85
N SER A 150 6.50 3.54 -14.42
CA SER A 150 6.74 4.71 -15.26
C SER A 150 8.11 5.33 -15.03
N VAL A 151 8.74 5.85 -16.09
CA VAL A 151 9.90 6.73 -15.98
C VAL A 151 9.39 8.10 -15.54
N VAL A 152 9.19 8.29 -14.23
CA VAL A 152 8.69 9.56 -13.70
C VAL A 152 9.82 10.60 -13.72
N GLU A 153 9.58 11.77 -14.32
CA GLU A 153 10.52 12.91 -14.26
C GLU A 153 10.60 13.55 -12.86
N LYS A 154 9.63 13.24 -11.99
CA LYS A 154 9.51 13.73 -10.62
C LYS A 154 9.66 12.58 -9.62
N ASP A 155 10.41 12.83 -8.55
CA ASP A 155 10.57 11.88 -7.44
C ASP A 155 9.35 11.78 -6.52
N VAL A 156 8.37 12.68 -6.68
CA VAL A 156 7.12 12.73 -5.90
C VAL A 156 5.93 12.80 -6.84
N VAL A 157 4.96 11.92 -6.63
CA VAL A 157 3.70 11.82 -7.36
C VAL A 157 2.54 11.84 -6.37
N THR A 158 1.64 12.81 -6.52
CA THR A 158 0.43 12.90 -5.68
C THR A 158 -0.78 12.29 -6.39
N LEU A 159 -1.49 11.38 -5.71
CA LEU A 159 -2.71 10.71 -6.19
C LEU A 159 -3.96 11.23 -5.48
N GLY A 160 -4.98 11.64 -6.25
CA GLY A 160 -6.23 12.23 -5.72
C GLY A 160 -7.43 12.04 -6.66
N MET A 161 -8.65 12.26 -6.15
CA MET A 161 -9.90 12.19 -6.94
C MET A 161 -10.15 13.46 -7.78
N ASP A 162 -10.67 13.29 -9.01
CA ASP A 162 -11.23 14.38 -9.85
C ASP A 162 -12.69 14.64 -9.52
N GLU A 163 -13.00 15.48 -8.52
CA GLU A 163 -14.40 15.87 -8.27
C GLU A 163 -14.55 17.39 -8.15
N GLY A 164 -13.93 18.14 -9.07
CA GLY A 164 -14.31 19.53 -9.36
C GLY A 164 -13.94 20.57 -8.29
N LYS A 165 -12.89 20.32 -7.49
CA LYS A 165 -12.25 21.36 -6.66
C LYS A 165 -11.05 21.97 -7.36
N GLU A 166 -10.76 23.23 -7.03
CA GLU A 166 -9.58 24.04 -7.38
C GLU A 166 -8.25 23.47 -6.84
N HIS A 167 -7.99 22.18 -7.01
CA HIS A 167 -6.72 21.60 -6.67
C HIS A 167 -5.96 21.29 -7.96
N GLU A 168 -5.15 22.26 -8.41
CA GLU A 168 -4.00 22.03 -9.31
C GLU A 168 -2.90 21.15 -8.64
N LYS A 169 -3.27 20.26 -7.71
CA LYS A 169 -2.36 19.68 -6.70
C LYS A 169 -1.98 18.24 -6.99
N TYR A 170 -2.67 17.55 -7.91
CA TYR A 170 -2.44 16.13 -8.18
C TYR A 170 -1.64 15.94 -9.47
N ASP A 171 -0.59 15.14 -9.40
CA ASP A 171 0.18 14.74 -10.58
C ASP A 171 -0.58 13.67 -11.39
N ARG A 172 -1.37 12.83 -10.70
CA ARG A 172 -2.22 11.80 -11.31
C ARG A 172 -3.58 11.77 -10.64
N THR A 173 -4.59 11.76 -11.48
CA THR A 173 -5.97 11.74 -11.06
C THR A 173 -6.54 10.33 -11.05
N ILE A 174 -7.25 9.98 -9.99
CA ILE A 174 -7.95 8.72 -9.82
C ILE A 174 -9.41 8.92 -10.21
N THR A 175 -9.90 8.01 -11.05
CA THR A 175 -11.31 7.91 -11.39
C THR A 175 -11.93 6.80 -10.55
N ARG A 176 -13.04 7.13 -9.86
CA ARG A 176 -13.77 6.11 -9.11
C ARG A 176 -14.38 5.07 -10.06
N THR A 177 -14.13 3.79 -9.80
CA THR A 177 -14.66 2.72 -10.66
C THR A 177 -16.13 2.40 -10.40
N LYS A 178 -16.64 2.77 -9.22
CA LYS A 178 -18.01 2.52 -8.75
C LYS A 178 -18.64 3.77 -8.12
N PRO A 179 -19.97 3.86 -8.00
CA PRO A 179 -20.60 4.97 -7.27
C PRO A 179 -20.16 5.04 -5.80
N PHE A 180 -20.02 6.25 -5.25
CA PHE A 180 -19.62 6.47 -3.85
C PHE A 180 -20.48 5.71 -2.85
N ASP A 181 -21.80 5.72 -3.05
CA ASP A 181 -22.72 5.04 -2.13
C ASP A 181 -22.53 3.52 -2.15
N GLU A 182 -22.13 2.94 -3.29
CA GLU A 182 -21.83 1.51 -3.41
C GLU A 182 -20.55 1.15 -2.67
N THR A 183 -19.48 1.94 -2.84
CA THR A 183 -18.19 1.70 -2.18
C THR A 183 -18.27 1.88 -0.66
N ILE A 184 -19.07 2.86 -0.18
CA ILE A 184 -19.36 3.02 1.25
C ILE A 184 -20.14 1.82 1.80
N LYS A 185 -21.18 1.37 1.09
CA LYS A 185 -21.96 0.21 1.50
C LYS A 185 -21.08 -1.04 1.62
N ARG A 186 -20.18 -1.26 0.66
CA ARG A 186 -19.22 -2.37 0.70
C ARG A 186 -18.29 -2.28 1.91
N ALA A 187 -17.78 -1.09 2.23
CA ALA A 187 -16.96 -0.89 3.42
C ALA A 187 -17.75 -1.17 4.72
N GLN A 188 -19.02 -0.79 4.79
CA GLN A 188 -19.92 -1.07 5.91
C GLN A 188 -20.19 -2.57 6.08
N GLU A 189 -20.51 -3.26 4.99
CA GLU A 189 -20.72 -4.71 4.98
C GLU A 189 -19.47 -5.44 5.45
N HIS A 190 -18.29 -5.02 4.98
CA HIS A 190 -17.02 -5.59 5.40
C HIS A 190 -16.74 -5.37 6.90
N GLN A 191 -16.95 -4.15 7.42
CA GLN A 191 -16.79 -3.89 8.86
C GLN A 191 -17.76 -4.71 9.71
N SER A 192 -18.97 -4.95 9.21
CA SER A 192 -19.96 -5.79 9.89
C SER A 192 -19.57 -7.28 9.88
N GLN A 193 -18.87 -7.74 8.84
CA GLN A 193 -18.38 -9.11 8.73
C GLN A 193 -17.15 -9.38 9.60
N TYR A 194 -16.29 -8.37 9.79
CA TYR A 194 -15.02 -8.50 10.53
C TYR A 194 -14.89 -7.49 11.69
N PRO A 195 -15.86 -7.42 12.62
CA PRO A 195 -15.91 -6.36 13.64
C PRO A 195 -14.64 -6.31 14.50
N SER A 196 -14.10 -7.46 14.90
CA SER A 196 -12.90 -7.56 15.75
C SER A 196 -11.64 -6.94 15.13
N TYR A 197 -11.57 -6.81 13.80
CA TYR A 197 -10.43 -6.15 13.14
C TYR A 197 -10.49 -4.61 13.29
N TYR A 198 -11.69 -4.06 13.41
CA TYR A 198 -11.96 -2.63 13.43
C TYR A 198 -12.16 -2.07 14.85
N GLU A 199 -12.36 -2.93 15.83
CA GLU A 199 -12.34 -2.57 17.26
C GLU A 199 -10.94 -2.07 17.67
N LYS A 200 -10.89 -1.02 18.49
CA LYS A 200 -9.65 -0.37 18.96
C LYS A 200 -9.26 -0.85 20.35
#